data_AF-A0A257PGG9-F1
#
_entry.id   AF-A0A257PGG9-F1
#
_cell.length_a   1.000
_cell.length_b   1.000
_cell.length_c   1.000
_cell.angle_alpha   90.00
_cell.angle_beta   90.00
_cell.angle_gamma   90.00
#
_symmetry.space_group_name_H-M   'P 1'
#
loop_
_entity.id
_entity.type
_entity.pdbx_description
1 polymer ?
#
loop_
_entity_poly.entity_id
_entity_poly.type
_entity_poly.pdbx_seq_one_letter_code
_entity_poly.pdbx_strand_id
1 'polypeptide(L)' 'MNRRLPWLTALFWAAVLALLVLDWRSGTPHDRFAEPPPLALGNGPAADAGHCSLPPAAVPEASSSR' A
#
# COMPACT_ATOMS: atom_id res chain seq x y z
N MET A 1 14.79 -27.37 -26.00
CA MET A 1 14.34 -26.56 -24.84
C MET A 1 14.88 -27.20 -23.57
N ASN A 2 16.01 -26.69 -23.07
CA ASN A 2 16.78 -27.33 -22.01
C ASN A 2 16.07 -27.12 -20.66
N ARG A 3 15.43 -28.19 -20.16
CA ARG A 3 14.62 -28.23 -18.94
C ARG A 3 15.46 -28.17 -17.66
N ARG A 4 16.32 -27.19 -17.42
CA ARG A 4 17.12 -27.16 -16.18
C ARG A 4 17.49 -25.76 -15.75
N LEU A 5 16.64 -25.11 -14.96
CA LEU A 5 17.09 -24.23 -13.87
C LEU A 5 15.99 -23.90 -12.84
N PRO A 6 15.16 -24.88 -12.40
CA PRO A 6 14.12 -24.62 -11.41
C PRO A 6 14.67 -24.03 -10.10
N TRP A 7 15.93 -24.33 -9.77
CA TRP A 7 16.60 -23.81 -8.58
C TRP A 7 16.91 -22.31 -8.68
N LEU A 8 17.32 -21.79 -9.84
CA LEU A 8 17.50 -20.34 -9.99
C LEU A 8 16.17 -19.60 -9.92
N THR A 9 15.12 -20.17 -10.51
CA THR A 9 13.77 -19.61 -10.37
C THR A 9 13.32 -19.61 -8.91
N ALA A 10 13.59 -20.68 -8.17
CA ALA A 10 13.29 -20.76 -6.74
C ALA A 10 14.09 -19.74 -5.92
N LEU A 11 15.40 -19.59 -6.18
CA LEU A 11 16.23 -18.60 -5.50
C LEU A 11 15.80 -17.17 -5.81
N PHE A 12 15.46 -16.88 -7.07
CA PHE A 12 14.91 -15.58 -7.46
C PHE A 12 13.64 -15.27 -6.66
N TRP A 13 12.68 -16.20 -6.63
CA TRP A 13 11.43 -15.99 -5.89
C TRP A 13 11.65 -15.91 -4.38
N ALA A 14 12.57 -16.71 -3.82
CA ALA A 14 12.94 -16.62 -2.41
C ALA A 14 13.51 -15.23 -2.07
N ALA A 15 14.37 -14.68 -2.93
CA ALA A 15 14.89 -13.33 -2.77
C ALA A 15 13.79 -12.26 -2.85
N VAL A 16 12.87 -12.37 -3.81
CA VAL A 16 11.73 -11.45 -3.96
C VAL A 16 10.85 -11.47 -2.70
N LEU A 17 10.49 -12.66 -2.20
CA LEU A 17 9.67 -12.80 -1.00
C LEU A 17 10.38 -12.25 0.25
N ALA A 18 11.68 -12.50 0.38
CA ALA A 18 12.47 -11.98 1.48
C ALA A 18 12.49 -10.44 1.48
N LEU A 19 12.69 -9.82 0.32
CA LEU A 19 12.65 -8.36 0.17
C LEU A 19 11.26 -7.80 0.47
N LEU A 20 10.20 -8.46 0.02
CA LEU A 20 8.82 -8.02 0.27
C LEU A 20 8.47 -8.08 1.76
N VAL A 21 8.88 -9.14 2.47
CA VAL A 21 8.67 -9.25 3.92
C VAL A 21 9.47 -8.18 4.65
N LEU A 22 10.71 -7.90 4.22
CA LEU A 22 11.53 -6.87 4.82
C LEU A 22 10.93 -5.47 4.62
N ASP A 23 10.46 -5.17 3.41
CA ASP A 23 9.73 -3.94 3.09
C ASP A 23 8.49 -3.79 3.96
N TRP A 24 7.66 -4.83 4.04
CA TRP A 24 6.44 -4.83 4.87
C TRP A 24 6.74 -4.59 6.35
N ARG A 25 7.82 -5.17 6.88
CA ARG A 25 8.23 -4.99 8.27
C ARG A 25 8.84 -3.62 8.56
N SER A 26 9.46 -3.01 7.55
CA SER A 26 10.13 -1.71 7.68
C SER A 26 9.21 -0.54 7.33
N GLY A 27 8.15 -0.80 6.57
CA GLY A 27 7.16 0.18 6.17
C GLY A 27 6.41 0.74 7.37
N THR A 28 6.38 2.07 7.46
CA THR A 28 5.49 2.77 8.38
C THR A 28 4.06 2.73 7.85
N PRO A 29 3.03 2.62 8.70
CA PRO A 29 1.65 2.80 8.27
C PRO A 29 1.49 4.13 7.54
N HIS A 30 1.22 4.07 6.23
CA HIS A 30 1.07 5.26 5.41
C HIS A 30 -0.38 5.72 5.45
N ASP A 31 -0.63 6.87 6.08
CA ASP A 31 -1.94 7.51 6.02
C ASP A 31 -2.08 8.25 4.69
N ARG A 32 -2.80 7.61 3.75
CA ARG A 32 -3.09 8.17 2.42
C ARG A 32 -3.95 9.44 2.46
N PHE A 33 -4.53 9.79 3.61
CA PHE A 33 -5.31 11.01 3.81
C PHE A 33 -4.48 12.12 4.47
N ALA A 34 -3.29 11.82 4.98
CA ALA A 34 -2.38 12.81 5.52
C ALA A 34 -1.70 13.65 4.43
N GLU A 35 -1.47 13.05 3.25
CA GLU A 35 -0.90 13.76 2.10
C GLU A 35 -2.01 14.48 1.32
N PRO A 36 -1.83 15.75 0.92
CA PRO A 36 -2.77 16.43 0.05
C PRO A 36 -2.93 15.63 -1.26
N PRO A 37 -4.17 15.45 -1.77
CA PRO A 37 -4.38 14.76 -3.04
C PRO A 37 -3.56 15.46 -4.15
N PRO A 38 -3.17 14.76 -5.23
CA PRO A 38 -2.35 15.36 -6.30
C PRO A 38 -2.94 16.66 -6.88
N LEU A 39 -4.27 16.80 -6.86
CA LEU A 39 -4.99 18.01 -7.27
C LEU A 39 -4.78 19.21 -6.32
N ALA A 40 -4.46 18.97 -5.05
CA ALA A 40 -4.17 19.97 -4.02
C ALA A 40 -2.67 20.30 -3.90
N LEU A 41 -1.81 19.64 -4.66
CA LEU A 41 -0.36 19.88 -4.64
C LEU A 41 -0.06 21.31 -5.09
N GLY A 42 0.41 22.16 -4.17
CA GLY A 42 0.68 23.59 -4.42
C GLY A 42 -0.51 24.54 -4.26
N ASN A 43 -1.73 24.03 -4.04
CA ASN A 43 -2.95 24.85 -3.88
C ASN A 43 -3.54 24.81 -2.47
N GLY A 44 -2.88 24.10 -1.53
CA GLY A 44 -3.40 23.85 -0.19
C GLY A 44 -4.54 22.82 -0.20
N PRO A 45 -4.95 22.33 0.98
CA PRO A 45 -6.05 21.37 1.07
C PRO A 45 -7.32 21.97 0.45
N ALA A 46 -7.92 21.27 -0.52
CA ALA A 46 -9.23 21.68 -1.02
C ALA A 46 -10.25 21.55 0.12
N ALA A 47 -10.95 22.63 0.45
CA ALA A 47 -11.99 22.62 1.48
C ALA A 47 -13.06 21.55 1.21
N ASP A 48 -13.29 21.24 -0.07
CA ASP A 48 -14.16 20.19 -0.58
C ASP A 48 -13.35 19.11 -1.30
N ALA A 49 -12.35 18.51 -0.65
CA ALA A 49 -11.81 17.24 -1.14
C ALA A 49 -13.00 16.30 -1.40
N GLY A 50 -13.19 15.89 -2.66
CA GLY A 50 -14.41 15.21 -3.09
C GLY A 50 -14.72 14.03 -2.17
N HIS A 51 -15.99 13.77 -1.88
CA HIS A 51 -16.43 12.77 -0.90
C HIS A 51 -15.78 11.38 -1.06
N CYS A 52 -15.35 11.02 -2.26
CA CYS A 52 -14.65 9.76 -2.57
C CYS A 52 -13.18 9.70 -2.08
N SER A 53 -12.61 10.83 -1.68
CA SER A 53 -11.22 11.00 -1.26
C SER A 53 -11.06 11.29 0.22
N LEU A 54 -12.17 11.36 0.96
CA LEU A 54 -12.15 11.52 2.42
C LEU A 54 -11.89 10.18 3.12
N PRO A 55 -11.28 10.19 4.31
CA PRO A 55 -11.26 9.02 5.16
C PRO A 55 -12.69 8.56 5.42
N PRO A 56 -12.96 7.24 5.44
CA PRO A 56 -14.24 6.76 5.93
C PRO A 56 -14.45 7.33 7.33
N ALA A 57 -15.60 7.97 7.56
CA ALA A 57 -15.98 8.44 8.89
C ALA A 57 -15.72 7.30 9.87
N ALA A 58 -14.97 7.54 10.94
CA ALA A 58 -14.53 6.53 11.90
C ALA A 58 -15.70 5.65 12.33
N VAL A 59 -15.90 4.54 11.62
CA VAL A 59 -16.79 3.48 12.04
C VAL A 59 -15.98 2.75 13.09
N PRO A 60 -16.42 2.69 14.36
CA PRO A 60 -15.72 1.90 15.36
C PRO A 60 -15.53 0.49 14.79
N GLU A 61 -14.31 -0.04 14.94
CA GLU A 61 -13.74 -1.28 14.39
C GLU A 61 -14.57 -2.57 14.63
N ALA A 62 -15.75 -2.45 15.23
CA ALA A 62 -16.65 -3.54 15.58
C ALA A 62 -17.60 -4.02 14.45
N SER A 63 -17.51 -3.47 13.23
CA SER A 63 -18.43 -3.84 12.12
C SER A 63 -17.72 -4.22 10.82
N SER A 64 -16.64 -5.00 10.90
CA SER A 64 -16.12 -5.74 9.74
C SER A 64 -16.10 -7.25 10.05
N SER A 65 -17.29 -7.78 10.30
CA SER A 65 -17.60 -9.21 10.26
C SER A 65 -18.89 -9.37 9.44
N ARG A 66 -18.82 -9.16 8.13
CA ARG A 66 -19.63 -9.88 7.14
C ARG A 66 -19.18 -9.61 5.73
#